data_AF-A0A3D1B8R8-F1
#
_entry.id   AF-A0A3D1B8R8-F1
#
_cell.length_a   1.000
_cell.length_b   1.000
_cell.length_c   1.000
_cell.angle_alpha   90.00
_cell.angle_beta   90.00
_cell.angle_gamma   90.00
#
_symmetry.space_group_name_H-M   'P 1'
#
loop_
_entity.id
_entity.type
_entity.pdbx_description
1 polymer ?
#
loop_
_entity_poly.entity_id
_entity_poly.type
_entity_poly.pdbx_seq_one_letter_code
_entity_poly.pdbx_strand_id
1 'polypeptide(L)'
;MTDLNVITLVSVGAHPTSGRPRRAEQDARAVELGLRLVGDQLQLLHAGNPQEEALRAYLGMGLGEMTVLEQPSHCDALPLLNNYLLDAGVHLVLTGSQ
;
A
#
# COMPACT_ATOMS: atom_id res chain seq x y z
N MET A 1 19.66 17.02 -3.03
CA MET A 1 19.28 15.62 -3.26
C MET A 1 17.97 15.66 -4.02
N THR A 2 17.83 14.91 -5.10
CA THR A 2 16.51 14.74 -5.76
C THR A 2 15.60 13.99 -4.79
N ASP A 3 14.47 14.58 -4.42
CA ASP A 3 13.47 13.92 -3.57
C ASP A 3 12.93 12.69 -4.30
N LEU A 4 13.14 11.51 -3.72
CA LEU A 4 12.73 10.24 -4.32
C LEU A 4 11.25 10.00 -4.02
N ASN A 5 10.38 10.21 -4.99
CA ASN A 5 8.98 9.78 -4.92
C ASN A 5 8.86 8.24 -4.88
N VAL A 6 8.53 7.68 -3.71
CA VAL A 6 8.35 6.24 -3.48
C VAL A 6 6.92 5.96 -3.06
N ILE A 7 6.29 5.00 -3.74
CA ILE A 7 4.96 4.48 -3.40
C ILE A 7 5.10 3.00 -3.02
N THR A 8 4.52 2.60 -1.89
CA THR A 8 4.34 1.19 -1.55
C THR A 8 2.90 0.78 -1.80
N LEU A 9 2.71 -0.27 -2.61
CA LEU A 9 1.41 -0.90 -2.78
C LEU A 9 1.11 -1.80 -1.59
N VAL A 10 -0.10 -1.66 -1.03
CA VAL A 10 -0.54 -2.44 0.11
C VAL A 10 -1.88 -3.11 -0.13
N SER A 11 -2.07 -4.27 0.48
CA SER A 11 -3.24 -5.11 0.30
C SER A 11 -3.76 -5.67 1.63
N VAL A 12 -4.97 -6.20 1.56
CA VAL A 12 -5.62 -6.85 2.70
C VAL A 12 -5.30 -8.34 2.59
N GLY A 13 -4.44 -8.80 3.49
CA GLY A 13 -4.12 -10.20 3.64
C GLY A 13 -5.11 -10.93 4.54
N ALA A 14 -4.96 -12.24 4.64
CA ALA A 14 -5.71 -13.09 5.57
C ALA A 14 -4.76 -13.71 6.60
N HIS A 15 -5.24 -13.88 7.84
CA HIS A 15 -4.54 -14.70 8.82
C HIS A 15 -4.59 -16.17 8.36
N PRO A 16 -3.45 -16.89 8.30
CA PRO A 16 -3.38 -18.22 7.67
C PRO A 16 -4.29 -19.27 8.35
N THR A 17 -4.48 -19.14 9.67
CA THR A 17 -5.34 -20.07 10.44
C THR A 17 -6.81 -19.64 10.53
N SER A 18 -7.09 -18.36 10.81
CA SER A 18 -8.45 -17.89 11.11
C SER A 18 -9.17 -17.26 9.93
N GLY A 19 -8.47 -16.99 8.82
CA GLY A 19 -9.00 -16.27 7.66
C GLY A 19 -9.33 -14.80 7.91
N ARG A 20 -9.12 -14.29 9.13
CA ARG A 20 -9.46 -12.90 9.48
C ARG A 20 -8.62 -11.91 8.64
N PRO A 21 -9.22 -10.81 8.16
CA PRO A 21 -8.50 -9.74 7.50
C PRO A 21 -7.36 -9.20 8.37
N ARG A 22 -6.22 -8.93 7.75
CA ARG A 22 -5.04 -8.29 8.36
C ARG A 22 -4.24 -7.56 7.29
N ARG A 23 -3.31 -6.68 7.67
CA ARG A 23 -2.28 -6.22 6.73
C ARG A 23 -1.51 -7.42 6.16
N ALA A 24 -1.27 -7.44 4.86
CA ALA A 24 -0.43 -8.46 4.25
C ALA A 24 1.01 -8.33 4.77
N GLU A 25 1.61 -9.47 5.11
CA GLU A 25 2.91 -9.49 5.79
C GLU A 25 4.04 -9.02 4.87
N GLN A 26 4.02 -9.43 3.60
CA GLN A 26 5.03 -9.02 2.63
C GLN A 26 4.92 -7.54 2.30
N ASP A 27 3.70 -7.02 2.16
CA ASP A 27 3.46 -5.59 1.99
C ASP A 27 3.97 -4.80 3.19
N ALA A 28 3.77 -5.29 4.43
CA ALA A 28 4.33 -4.63 5.61
C ALA A 28 5.87 -4.55 5.56
N ARG A 29 6.55 -5.58 5.04
CA ARG A 29 8.01 -5.53 4.82
C ARG A 29 8.39 -4.50 3.75
N ALA A 30 7.59 -4.37 2.69
CA ALA A 30 7.77 -3.32 1.69
C ALA A 30 7.58 -1.92 2.28
N VAL A 31 6.60 -1.73 3.17
CA VAL A 31 6.39 -0.47 3.91
C VAL A 31 7.60 -0.15 4.79
N GLU A 32 8.12 -1.12 5.54
CA GLU A 32 9.32 -0.93 6.37
C GLU A 32 10.54 -0.50 5.52
N LEU A 33 10.72 -1.12 4.34
CA LEU A 33 11.78 -0.72 3.42
C LEU A 33 11.58 0.71 2.92
N GLY A 34 10.36 1.08 2.51
CA GLY A 34 10.04 2.44 2.08
C GLY A 34 10.29 3.49 3.16
N LEU A 35 9.90 3.20 4.41
CA LEU A 35 10.14 4.09 5.56
C LEU A 35 11.64 4.30 5.81
N ARG A 36 12.47 3.27 5.63
CA ARG A 36 13.93 3.40 5.74
C ARG A 36 14.54 4.21 4.59
N LEU A 37 13.91 4.23 3.41
CA LEU A 37 14.42 4.92 2.23
C LEU A 37 14.06 6.40 2.23
N VAL A 38 12.80 6.75 2.55
CA VAL A 38 12.27 8.11 2.40
C VAL A 38 11.54 8.66 3.63
N GLY A 39 11.50 7.90 4.72
CA GLY A 39 10.85 8.31 5.97
C GLY A 39 9.38 8.67 5.77
N ASP A 40 8.97 9.80 6.35
CA ASP A 40 7.59 10.30 6.32
C ASP A 40 7.12 10.74 4.93
N GLN A 41 8.01 10.78 3.92
CA GLN A 41 7.64 11.03 2.52
C GLN A 41 7.09 9.78 1.82
N LEU A 42 7.12 8.61 2.47
CA LEU A 42 6.58 7.38 1.89
C LEU A 42 5.08 7.52 1.65
N GLN A 43 4.63 7.21 0.43
CA GLN A 43 3.21 7.14 0.11
C GLN A 43 2.73 5.69 0.14
N LEU A 44 1.57 5.45 0.74
CA LEU A 44 0.87 4.16 0.68
C LEU A 44 -0.30 4.23 -0.28
N LEU A 45 -0.45 3.19 -1.09
CA LEU A 45 -1.52 3.05 -2.05
C LEU A 45 -2.20 1.70 -1.93
N HIS A 46 -3.53 1.72 -1.74
CA HIS A 46 -4.38 0.54 -1.81
C HIS A 46 -5.44 0.74 -2.91
N ALA A 47 -5.85 -0.34 -3.57
CA ALA A 47 -7.01 -0.35 -4.45
C ALA A 47 -8.07 -1.31 -3.88
N GLY A 48 -9.20 -0.76 -3.42
CA GLY A 48 -10.23 -1.56 -2.75
C GLY A 48 -11.14 -0.74 -1.84
N ASN A 49 -11.65 -1.35 -0.78
CA ASN A 49 -12.62 -0.72 0.13
C ASN A 49 -11.91 0.20 1.15
N PRO A 50 -12.16 1.51 1.17
CA PRO A 50 -11.57 2.43 2.16
C PRO A 50 -12.04 2.16 3.59
N GLN A 51 -13.16 1.45 3.77
CA GLN A 51 -13.68 1.08 5.09
C GLN A 51 -13.07 -0.22 5.65
N GLU A 52 -12.12 -0.84 4.94
CA GLU A 52 -11.50 -2.08 5.41
C GLU A 52 -10.60 -1.83 6.62
N GLU A 53 -10.99 -2.40 7.77
CA GLU A 53 -10.36 -2.16 9.05
C GLU A 53 -8.90 -2.62 9.08
N ALA A 54 -8.59 -3.69 8.35
CA ALA A 54 -7.25 -4.24 8.24
C ALA A 54 -6.22 -3.22 7.74
N LEU A 55 -6.65 -2.22 6.96
CA LEU A 55 -5.78 -1.20 6.40
C LEU A 55 -5.21 -0.27 7.48
N ARG A 56 -5.92 -0.05 8.59
CA ARG A 56 -5.45 0.80 9.71
C ARG A 56 -4.15 0.29 10.32
N ALA A 57 -3.88 -1.01 10.20
CA ALA A 57 -2.64 -1.61 10.69
C ALA A 57 -1.39 -1.11 9.94
N TYR A 58 -1.52 -0.56 8.73
CA TYR A 58 -0.40 0.07 8.01
C TYR A 58 -0.06 1.45 8.59
N LEU A 59 -1.07 2.26 8.94
CA LEU A 59 -0.85 3.59 9.53
C LEU A 59 -0.12 3.48 10.88
N GLY A 60 -0.41 2.43 11.64
CA GLY A 60 0.31 2.10 12.88
C GLY A 60 1.80 1.76 12.72
N MET A 61 2.34 1.77 11.49
CA MET A 61 3.77 1.55 11.20
C MET A 61 4.59 2.85 11.17
N GLY A 62 3.95 4.01 11.37
CA GLY A 62 4.63 5.31 11.44
C GLY A 62 4.25 6.29 10.32
N LEU A 63 3.18 6.02 9.56
CA LEU A 63 2.69 6.93 8.52
C LEU A 63 1.47 7.71 9.00
N GLY A 64 1.36 8.96 8.56
CA GLY A 64 0.21 9.82 8.86
C GLY A 64 -1.02 9.56 7.99
N GLU A 65 -0.82 9.06 6.77
CA GLU A 65 -1.89 8.89 5.79
C GLU A 65 -1.64 7.73 4.82
N MET A 66 -2.70 7.36 4.09
CA MET A 66 -2.68 6.36 3.03
C MET A 66 -3.78 6.71 2.02
N THR A 67 -3.46 6.55 0.74
CA THR A 67 -4.41 6.72 -0.35
C THR A 67 -5.11 5.39 -0.64
N VAL A 68 -6.44 5.42 -0.74
CA VAL A 68 -7.25 4.27 -1.17
C VAL A 68 -7.99 4.64 -2.44
N LEU A 69 -7.68 3.96 -3.54
CA LEU A 69 -8.43 4.04 -4.78
C LEU A 69 -9.64 3.12 -4.65
N GLU A 70 -10.81 3.71 -4.42
CA GLU A 70 -12.03 2.95 -4.17
C GLU A 70 -12.45 2.15 -5.41
N GLN A 71 -12.59 0.84 -5.25
CA GLN A 71 -13.12 -0.05 -6.28
C GLN A 71 -13.81 -1.28 -5.67
N PRO A 72 -14.78 -1.89 -6.39
CA PRO A 72 -15.39 -3.15 -5.98
C PRO A 72 -14.37 -4.29 -5.84
N SER A 73 -14.59 -5.19 -4.89
CA SER A 73 -13.67 -6.30 -4.55
C SER A 73 -13.40 -7.30 -5.68
N HIS A 74 -14.23 -7.33 -6.71
CA HIS A 74 -14.14 -8.23 -7.85
C HIS A 74 -13.55 -7.55 -9.09
N CYS A 75 -13.19 -6.27 -9.00
CA CYS A 75 -12.53 -5.56 -10.09
C CYS A 75 -11.04 -5.89 -10.15
N ASP A 76 -10.51 -5.95 -11.37
CA ASP A 76 -9.07 -5.96 -11.59
C ASP A 76 -8.49 -4.61 -11.14
N ALA A 77 -7.53 -4.66 -10.22
CA ALA A 77 -6.88 -3.47 -9.67
C ALA A 77 -5.84 -2.86 -10.63
N LEU A 78 -5.34 -3.63 -11.60
CA LEU A 78 -4.23 -3.21 -12.45
C LEU A 78 -4.51 -1.92 -13.23
N PRO A 79 -5.67 -1.75 -13.91
CA PRO A 79 -5.93 -0.52 -14.67
C PRO A 79 -5.96 0.72 -13.76
N LEU A 80 -6.58 0.60 -12.59
CA LEU A 80 -6.72 1.70 -11.63
C LEU A 80 -5.37 2.10 -11.03
N LEU A 81 -4.58 1.12 -10.59
CA LEU A 81 -3.24 1.34 -10.07
C LEU A 81 -2.31 1.92 -11.14
N ASN A 82 -2.34 1.37 -12.36
CA ASN A 82 -1.48 1.84 -13.45
C ASN A 82 -1.75 3.31 -13.79
N ASN A 83 -3.02 3.70 -13.91
CA ASN A 83 -3.38 5.10 -14.19
C ASN A 83 -2.87 6.03 -13.09
N TYR A 84 -3.09 5.67 -11.82
CA TYR A 84 -2.62 6.48 -10.70
C TYR A 84 -1.10 6.61 -10.66
N LEU A 85 -0.36 5.50 -10.82
CA LEU A 85 1.10 5.49 -10.75
C LEU A 85 1.74 6.32 -11.87
N LEU A 86 1.14 6.31 -13.07
CA LEU A 86 1.59 7.14 -14.19
C LEU A 86 1.39 8.64 -13.91
N ASP A 87 0.23 9.01 -13.36
CA ASP A 87 -0.08 10.41 -13.03
C ASP A 87 0.73 10.92 -11.83
N ALA A 88 1.06 10.05 -10.88
CA ALA A 88 1.77 10.39 -9.64
C ALA A 88 3.26 10.70 -9.84
N GLY A 89 3.85 10.42 -11.01
CA GLY A 89 5.29 10.64 -11.25
C GLY A 89 6.18 9.84 -10.30
N VAL A 90 5.80 8.59 -10.02
CA VAL A 90 6.54 7.71 -9.10
C VAL A 90 7.91 7.32 -9.67
N HIS A 91 8.94 7.31 -8.83
CA HIS A 91 10.28 6.86 -9.24
C HIS A 91 10.56 5.40 -8.84
N LEU A 92 9.96 4.96 -7.74
CA LEU A 92 10.11 3.60 -7.22
C LEU A 92 8.78 3.11 -6.64
N VAL A 93 8.33 1.94 -7.11
CA VAL A 93 7.19 1.22 -6.55
C VAL A 93 7.72 0.03 -5.74
N LEU A 94 7.28 -0.08 -4.49
CA LEU A 94 7.57 -1.23 -3.63
C LEU A 94 6.31 -2.09 -3.48
N THR A 95 6.48 -3.41 -3.54
CA THR A 95 5.39 -4.38 -3.37
C THR A 95 5.81 -5.49 -2.44
N GLY A 96 4.83 -6.15 -1.82
CA GLY A 96 5.05 -7.49 -1.28
C GLY A 96 5.45 -8.48 -2.38
N SER A 97 6.11 -9.56 -1.96
CA SER A 97 6.58 -10.61 -2.87
C SER A 97 5.55 -11.72 -3.13
N GLN A 98 4.51 -11.83 -2.30
CA GLN A 98 3.43 -12.83 -2.37
C GLN A 98 2.21 -12.36 -1.56
#